data_AF-A0A7V1PBX8-F1
#
_entry.id   AF-A0A7V1PBX8-F1
#
_cell.length_a   1.000
_cell.length_b   1.000
_cell.length_c   1.000
_cell.angle_alpha   90.00
_cell.angle_beta   90.00
_cell.angle_gamma   90.00
#
_symmetry.space_group_name_H-M   'P 1'
#
loop_
_entity.id
_entity.type
_entity.pdbx_description
1 polymer ?
#
loop_
_entity_poly.entity_id
_entity_poly.type
_entity_poly.pdbx_seq_one_letter_code
_entity_poly.pdbx_strand_id
1 'polypeptide(L)'
;MELTELRKLVEEEGLQWLELRAVDVCGRLRSLELPAAALSEKLFSEGVGADASNYGLVDTEESDLVLLPDPEAAWVDRVRHPPALVLLCDLALPGGELHPLAPRTVARRAQALLPELGIADGALFGVEIEFYLFKSLKVADSPLAQGVELVPLEGVPGPAEEILPRPHTAYHAGGVEDQGRRVRERVCEALGSWG
;
A
#
# COMPACT_ATOMS: atom_id res chain seq x y z
N MET A 1 9.41 5.42 14.97
CA MET A 1 8.87 6.41 15.91
C MET A 1 8.66 5.74 17.25
N GLU A 2 8.80 6.46 18.36
CA GLU A 2 8.50 5.91 19.67
C GLU A 2 6.98 5.83 19.91
N LEU A 3 6.51 4.88 20.73
CA LEU A 3 5.08 4.72 21.05
C LEU A 3 4.44 6.03 21.55
N THR A 4 5.17 6.79 22.36
CA THR A 4 4.72 8.07 22.89
C THR A 4 4.47 9.09 21.78
N GLU A 5 5.28 9.09 20.73
CA GLU A 5 5.11 9.98 19.58
C GLU A 5 3.88 9.58 18.76
N LEU A 6 3.67 8.28 18.54
CA LEU A 6 2.49 7.76 17.84
C LEU A 6 1.19 8.09 18.59
N ARG A 7 1.18 7.95 19.92
CA ARG A 7 0.02 8.31 20.75
C ARG A 7 -0.29 9.80 20.67
N LYS A 8 0.73 10.64 20.78
CA LYS A 8 0.59 12.09 20.63
C LYS A 8 0.00 12.44 19.26
N LEU A 9 0.51 11.81 18.19
CA LEU A 9 -0.01 11.99 16.83
C LEU A 9 -1.49 11.59 16.72
N VAL A 10 -1.87 10.44 17.28
CA VAL A 10 -3.27 9.97 17.33
C VAL A 10 -4.18 10.96 18.05
N GLU A 11 -3.74 11.51 19.18
CA GLU A 11 -4.50 12.49 19.96
C GLU A 11 -4.62 13.84 19.23
N GLU A 12 -3.51 14.37 18.69
CA GLU A 12 -3.47 15.67 18.02
C GLU A 12 -4.32 15.68 16.73
N GLU A 13 -4.33 14.60 15.97
CA GLU A 13 -5.13 14.45 14.74
C GLU A 13 -6.55 13.91 15.01
N GLY A 14 -6.87 13.56 16.26
CA GLY A 14 -8.18 13.01 16.64
C GLY A 14 -8.51 11.67 15.96
N LEU A 15 -7.51 10.83 15.76
CA LEU A 15 -7.65 9.56 15.04
C LEU A 15 -8.43 8.55 15.87
N GLN A 16 -9.44 7.93 15.25
CA GLN A 16 -10.30 6.93 15.91
C GLN A 16 -9.88 5.49 15.60
N TRP A 17 -9.08 5.31 14.54
CA TRP A 17 -8.76 4.01 13.98
C TRP A 17 -7.27 3.85 13.72
N LEU A 18 -6.80 2.62 13.89
CA LEU A 18 -5.54 2.10 13.38
C LEU A 18 -5.85 1.20 12.20
N GLU A 19 -5.00 1.23 11.18
CA GLU A 19 -5.05 0.31 10.06
C GLU A 19 -3.72 -0.44 9.96
N LEU A 20 -3.72 -1.72 10.34
CA LEU A 20 -2.58 -2.60 10.19
C LEU A 20 -2.54 -3.10 8.75
N ARG A 21 -1.45 -2.84 8.02
CA ARG A 21 -1.28 -3.32 6.65
C ARG A 21 -0.15 -4.35 6.59
N ALA A 22 -0.32 -5.43 5.83
CA ALA A 22 0.76 -6.38 5.54
C ALA A 22 0.75 -6.78 4.07
N VAL A 23 1.94 -7.03 3.51
CA VAL A 23 2.11 -7.41 2.11
C VAL A 23 2.02 -8.93 1.97
N ASP A 24 1.10 -9.41 1.14
CA ASP A 24 1.03 -10.83 0.78
C ASP A 24 2.06 -11.21 -0.28
N VAL A 25 2.23 -12.51 -0.54
CA VAL A 25 3.22 -13.01 -1.52
C VAL A 25 2.99 -12.52 -2.96
N CYS A 26 1.77 -12.08 -3.28
CA CYS A 26 1.44 -11.50 -4.59
C CYS A 26 1.67 -9.99 -4.64
N GLY A 27 2.18 -9.38 -3.57
CA GLY A 27 2.43 -7.95 -3.48
C GLY A 27 1.20 -7.11 -3.11
N ARG A 28 0.09 -7.72 -2.69
CA ARG A 28 -1.10 -6.98 -2.27
C ARG A 28 -0.98 -6.55 -0.82
N LEU A 29 -1.34 -5.31 -0.54
CA LEU A 29 -1.53 -4.83 0.83
C LEU A 29 -2.88 -5.33 1.36
N ARG A 30 -2.84 -6.16 2.40
CA ARG A 30 -4.01 -6.59 3.18
C ARG A 30 -4.11 -5.71 4.41
N SER A 31 -5.33 -5.35 4.79
CA SER A 31 -5.59 -4.42 5.90
C SER A 31 -6.44 -5.05 6.99
N LEU A 32 -6.13 -4.76 8.25
CA LEU A 32 -6.94 -5.06 9.44
C LEU A 32 -7.13 -3.78 10.24
N GLU A 33 -8.38 -3.45 10.58
CA GLU A 33 -8.70 -2.23 11.34
C GLU A 33 -8.87 -2.50 12.83
N LEU A 34 -8.36 -1.59 13.66
CA LEU A 34 -8.49 -1.63 15.12
C LEU A 34 -8.89 -0.24 15.65
N PRO A 35 -9.58 -0.16 16.81
CA PRO A 35 -9.75 1.11 17.49
C PRO A 35 -8.40 1.73 17.87
N ALA A 36 -8.27 3.06 17.80
CA ALA A 36 -7.05 3.79 18.22
C ALA A 36 -6.59 3.43 19.65
N ALA A 37 -7.55 3.08 20.53
CA ALA A 37 -7.28 2.63 21.89
C ALA A 37 -6.43 1.34 21.98
N ALA A 38 -6.33 0.55 20.91
CA ALA A 38 -5.47 -0.63 20.84
C ALA A 38 -3.97 -0.28 20.79
N LEU A 39 -3.61 0.99 20.52
CA LEU A 39 -2.23 1.44 20.43
C LEU A 39 -1.51 1.35 21.79
N SER A 40 -0.76 0.28 21.96
CA SER A 40 -0.13 -0.11 23.22
C SER A 40 1.18 -0.84 22.97
N GLU A 41 2.04 -0.92 23.99
CA GLU A 41 3.27 -1.72 23.92
C GLU A 41 2.98 -3.17 23.52
N LYS A 42 1.88 -3.73 24.07
CA LYS A 42 1.40 -5.07 23.76
C LYS A 42 1.16 -5.27 22.27
N LEU A 43 0.60 -4.27 21.59
CA LEU A 43 0.35 -4.34 20.14
C LEU A 43 1.67 -4.48 19.36
N PHE A 44 2.75 -3.84 19.80
CA PHE A 44 4.06 -3.91 19.15
C PHE A 44 4.86 -5.15 19.56
N SER A 45 4.66 -5.69 20.76
CA SER A 45 5.39 -6.87 21.24
C SER A 45 4.71 -8.20 20.91
N GLU A 46 3.38 -8.25 20.94
CA GLU A 46 2.59 -9.47 20.71
C GLU A 46 1.86 -9.47 19.36
N GLY A 47 1.65 -8.30 18.76
CA GLY A 47 0.96 -8.18 17.48
C GLY A 47 -0.52 -8.57 17.53
N VAL A 48 -1.08 -8.89 16.37
CA VAL A 48 -2.47 -9.35 16.21
C VAL A 48 -2.51 -10.61 15.38
N GLY A 49 -3.20 -11.65 15.86
CA GLY A 49 -3.35 -12.91 15.14
C GLY A 49 -4.03 -12.73 13.78
N ALA A 50 -3.54 -13.45 12.77
CA ALA A 50 -4.04 -13.46 11.41
C ALA A 50 -3.93 -14.86 10.80
N ASP A 51 -4.80 -15.16 9.83
CA ASP A 51 -4.80 -16.45 9.12
C ASP A 51 -3.84 -16.40 7.91
N ALA A 52 -2.82 -17.26 7.94
CA ALA A 52 -1.76 -17.37 6.93
C ALA A 52 -2.28 -17.58 5.50
N SER A 53 -3.42 -18.27 5.35
CA SER A 53 -3.98 -18.61 4.05
C SER A 53 -4.35 -17.37 3.23
N ASN A 54 -4.72 -16.27 3.91
CA ASN A 54 -5.05 -15.00 3.28
C ASN A 54 -3.82 -14.24 2.73
N TYR A 55 -2.63 -14.68 3.12
CA TYR A 55 -1.35 -14.07 2.73
C TYR A 55 -0.54 -14.95 1.75
N GLY A 56 -1.06 -16.13 1.39
CA GLY A 56 -0.43 -17.04 0.43
C GLY A 56 0.88 -17.66 0.91
N LEU A 57 1.04 -17.87 2.21
CA LEU A 57 2.29 -18.33 2.84
C LEU A 57 2.27 -19.80 3.32
N VAL A 58 1.29 -20.63 2.94
CA VAL A 58 1.07 -21.92 3.64
C VAL A 58 1.65 -23.14 2.92
N ASP A 59 2.23 -24.03 3.73
CA ASP A 59 2.10 -25.49 3.60
C ASP A 59 1.47 -26.04 4.92
N THR A 60 0.16 -26.27 4.83
CA THR A 60 -0.80 -27.04 5.68
C THR A 60 -0.71 -27.23 7.21
N GLU A 61 0.37 -26.96 7.96
CA GLU A 61 0.39 -27.24 9.43
C GLU A 61 0.68 -26.04 10.36
N GLU A 62 1.07 -24.88 9.83
CA GLU A 62 1.25 -23.64 10.61
C GLU A 62 0.40 -22.50 10.03
N SER A 63 -0.93 -22.61 10.18
CA SER A 63 -1.89 -21.66 9.59
C SER A 63 -1.98 -20.31 10.32
N ASP A 64 -1.43 -20.20 11.51
CA ASP A 64 -1.57 -19.00 12.34
C ASP A 64 -0.35 -18.09 12.11
N LEU A 65 -0.60 -16.83 11.77
CA LEU A 65 0.38 -15.76 11.72
C LEU A 65 0.05 -14.69 12.74
N VAL A 66 1.00 -13.79 12.94
CA VAL A 66 0.85 -12.57 13.72
C VAL A 66 1.24 -11.39 12.84
N LEU A 67 0.34 -10.40 12.74
CA LEU A 67 0.66 -9.08 12.24
C LEU A 67 1.44 -8.34 13.32
N LEU A 68 2.72 -8.11 13.08
CA LEU A 68 3.60 -7.39 13.99
C LEU A 68 3.85 -5.97 13.45
N PRO A 69 3.24 -4.92 14.04
CA PRO A 69 3.38 -3.56 13.53
C PRO A 69 4.80 -3.03 13.65
N ASP A 70 5.28 -2.38 12.59
CA ASP A 70 6.56 -1.69 12.54
C ASP A 70 6.34 -0.19 12.86
N PRO A 71 6.79 0.32 14.01
CA PRO A 71 6.58 1.70 14.41
C PRO A 71 7.43 2.71 13.60
N GLU A 72 8.38 2.24 12.78
CA GLU A 72 9.11 3.08 11.84
C GLU A 72 8.38 3.22 10.50
N ALA A 73 7.45 2.30 10.21
CA ALA A 73 6.66 2.28 8.98
C ALA A 73 5.20 2.70 9.25
N ALA A 74 5.05 3.87 9.88
CA ALA A 74 3.77 4.46 10.29
C ALA A 74 3.48 5.77 9.54
N TRP A 75 2.23 5.99 9.12
CA TRP A 75 1.80 7.26 8.53
C TRP A 75 0.30 7.50 8.75
N VAL A 76 -0.16 8.75 8.64
CA VAL A 76 -1.59 9.07 8.75
C VAL A 76 -2.22 9.10 7.37
N ASP A 77 -3.20 8.22 7.14
CA ASP A 77 -4.02 8.27 5.93
C ASP A 77 -5.16 9.28 6.13
N ARG A 78 -4.95 10.50 5.62
CA ARG A 78 -5.94 11.59 5.63
C ARG A 78 -6.87 11.58 4.42
N VAL A 79 -6.64 10.68 3.46
CA VAL A 79 -7.47 10.56 2.25
C VAL A 79 -8.74 9.77 2.56
N ARG A 80 -8.64 8.78 3.45
CA ARG A 80 -9.82 8.06 3.98
C ARG A 80 -10.64 8.90 4.96
N HIS A 81 -11.90 8.55 5.12
CA HIS A 81 -12.82 9.17 6.08
C HIS A 81 -13.54 8.12 6.93
N PRO A 82 -13.38 8.12 8.27
CA PRO A 82 -12.49 8.99 9.04
C PRO A 82 -10.99 8.68 8.80
N PRO A 83 -10.08 9.65 9.02
CA PRO A 83 -8.63 9.41 8.99
C PRO A 83 -8.18 8.32 9.97
N ALA A 84 -7.10 7.63 9.63
CA ALA A 84 -6.52 6.57 10.48
C ALA A 84 -4.99 6.61 10.51
N LEU A 85 -4.41 6.11 11.60
CA LEU A 85 -2.99 5.80 11.66
C LEU A 85 -2.76 4.46 10.98
N VAL A 86 -2.03 4.45 9.88
CA VAL A 86 -1.61 3.23 9.20
C VAL A 86 -0.28 2.76 9.78
N LEU A 87 -0.19 1.47 10.07
CA LEU A 87 1.03 0.80 10.51
C LEU A 87 1.29 -0.36 9.55
N LEU A 88 2.44 -0.34 8.87
CA LEU A 88 2.87 -1.49 8.10
C LEU A 88 3.39 -2.56 9.06
N CYS A 89 2.99 -3.80 8.83
CA CYS A 89 3.29 -4.93 9.68
C CYS A 89 4.21 -5.92 8.97
N ASP A 90 5.11 -6.50 9.74
CA ASP A 90 5.76 -7.74 9.38
C ASP A 90 4.83 -8.93 9.70
N LEU A 91 4.99 -10.03 8.97
CA LEU A 91 4.28 -11.28 9.23
C LEU A 91 5.19 -12.17 10.06
N ALA A 92 4.74 -12.55 11.25
CA ALA A 92 5.48 -13.38 12.19
C ALA A 92 4.75 -14.70 12.48
N LEU A 93 5.51 -15.70 12.93
CA LEU A 93 5.00 -16.96 13.45
C LEU A 93 4.54 -16.78 14.91
N PRO A 94 3.64 -17.64 15.42
CA PRO A 94 3.32 -17.70 16.84
C PRO A 94 4.60 -18.00 17.64
N GLY A 95 5.06 -17.02 18.43
CA GLY A 95 6.38 -17.06 19.09
C GLY A 95 7.27 -15.85 18.78
N GLY A 96 6.88 -15.04 17.78
CA GLY A 96 7.48 -13.74 17.51
C GLY A 96 8.58 -13.72 16.45
N GLU A 97 9.01 -14.88 15.94
CA GLU A 97 9.95 -14.94 14.82
C GLU A 97 9.28 -14.51 13.51
N LEU A 98 9.96 -13.68 12.72
CA LEU A 98 9.44 -13.25 11.42
C LEU A 98 9.34 -14.42 10.44
N HIS A 99 8.22 -14.51 9.72
CA HIS A 99 8.00 -15.56 8.74
C HIS A 99 9.05 -15.45 7.62
N PRO A 100 9.81 -16.52 7.34
CA PRO A 100 11.01 -16.44 6.49
C PRO A 100 10.71 -16.11 5.02
N LEU A 101 9.51 -16.45 4.55
CA LEU A 101 9.06 -16.21 3.17
C LEU A 101 8.20 -14.95 3.02
N ALA A 102 7.91 -14.23 4.12
CA ALA A 102 7.15 -12.99 4.00
C ALA A 102 7.96 -11.94 3.24
N PRO A 103 7.36 -11.20 2.28
CA PRO A 103 8.10 -10.29 1.40
C PRO A 103 8.99 -9.27 2.14
N ARG A 104 8.48 -8.69 3.24
CA ARG A 104 9.24 -7.73 4.06
C ARG A 104 10.42 -8.39 4.78
N THR A 105 10.25 -9.61 5.30
CA THR A 105 11.33 -10.39 5.91
C THR A 105 12.44 -10.67 4.89
N VAL A 106 12.07 -11.08 3.68
CA VAL A 106 13.03 -11.32 2.59
C VAL A 106 13.77 -10.05 2.22
N ALA A 107 13.08 -8.91 2.10
CA ALA A 107 13.70 -7.62 1.81
C ALA A 107 14.72 -7.20 2.90
N ARG A 108 14.37 -7.33 4.19
CA ARG A 108 15.28 -7.03 5.31
C ARG A 108 16.52 -7.92 5.29
N ARG A 109 16.35 -9.23 5.04
CA ARG A 109 17.48 -10.17 4.91
C ARG A 109 18.38 -9.83 3.72
N ALA A 110 17.80 -9.47 2.58
CA ALA A 110 18.57 -9.03 1.41
C ALA A 110 19.38 -7.75 1.69
N GLN A 111 18.80 -6.79 2.41
CA GLN A 111 19.48 -5.58 2.83
C GLN A 111 20.64 -5.87 3.80
N ALA A 112 20.45 -6.78 4.77
CA ALA A 112 21.49 -7.16 5.74
C ALA A 112 22.66 -7.93 5.10
N LEU A 113 22.40 -8.68 4.02
CA LEU A 113 23.42 -9.47 3.34
C LEU A 113 24.53 -8.61 2.71
N LEU A 114 24.23 -7.38 2.26
CA LEU A 114 25.20 -6.49 1.61
C LEU A 114 26.41 -6.15 2.49
N PRO A 115 26.23 -5.65 3.74
CA PRO A 115 27.34 -5.39 4.64
C PRO A 115 27.98 -6.68 5.17
N GLU A 116 27.21 -7.76 5.38
CA GLU A 116 27.77 -9.06 5.80
C GLU A 116 28.79 -9.62 4.81
N LEU A 117 28.55 -9.43 3.51
CA LEU A 117 29.47 -9.82 2.44
C LEU A 117 30.58 -8.79 2.18
N GLY A 118 30.57 -7.64 2.87
CA GLY A 118 31.52 -6.56 2.66
C GLY A 118 31.40 -5.88 1.29
N ILE A 119 30.22 -5.93 0.66
CA ILE A 119 29.98 -5.37 -0.69
C ILE A 119 29.62 -3.88 -0.60
N ALA A 120 28.69 -3.52 0.30
CA ALA A 120 28.22 -2.16 0.52
C ALA A 120 27.50 -2.05 1.88
N ASP A 121 27.40 -0.84 2.43
CA ASP A 121 26.66 -0.58 3.67
C ASP A 121 25.14 -0.66 3.49
N GLY A 122 24.65 -0.51 2.26
CA GLY A 122 23.23 -0.55 1.92
C GLY A 122 22.96 -0.32 0.44
N ALA A 123 21.68 -0.33 0.07
CA ALA A 123 21.21 -0.09 -1.29
C ALA A 123 20.05 0.91 -1.29
N LEU A 124 20.10 1.87 -2.21
CA LEU A 124 19.04 2.87 -2.43
C LEU A 124 18.24 2.51 -3.67
N PHE A 125 16.92 2.53 -3.56
CA PHE A 125 16.00 2.23 -4.66
C PHE A 125 15.14 3.46 -4.98
N GLY A 126 15.23 3.96 -6.21
CA GLY A 126 14.28 4.91 -6.78
C GLY A 126 13.33 4.15 -7.71
N VAL A 127 12.03 4.22 -7.43
CA VAL A 127 11.01 3.49 -8.21
C VAL A 127 10.05 4.50 -8.84
N GLU A 128 9.88 4.41 -10.15
CA GLU A 128 8.86 5.14 -10.90
C GLU A 128 7.73 4.19 -11.25
N ILE A 129 6.53 4.46 -10.73
CA ILE A 129 5.34 3.64 -10.98
C ILE A 129 4.40 4.41 -11.90
N GLU A 130 4.41 4.06 -13.19
CA GLU A 130 3.42 4.55 -14.13
C GLU A 130 2.04 3.95 -13.84
N PHE A 131 0.98 4.74 -14.05
CA PHE A 131 -0.40 4.31 -13.85
C PHE A 131 -1.33 4.89 -14.91
N TYR A 132 -2.49 4.24 -15.07
CA TYR A 132 -3.53 4.66 -15.99
C TYR A 132 -4.77 5.14 -15.24
N LEU A 133 -5.44 6.16 -15.79
CA LEU A 133 -6.73 6.64 -15.29
C LEU A 133 -7.84 6.21 -16.24
N PHE A 134 -8.85 5.54 -15.70
CA PHE A 134 -10.02 5.07 -16.45
C PHE A 134 -11.31 5.69 -15.89
N LYS A 135 -12.27 5.97 -16.77
CA LYS A 135 -13.66 6.30 -16.42
C LYS A 135 -14.44 5.06 -15.99
N SER A 136 -14.20 3.94 -16.68
CA SER A 136 -14.84 2.67 -16.33
C SER A 136 -14.05 1.47 -16.85
N LEU A 137 -14.18 0.36 -16.13
CA LEU A 137 -13.71 -0.97 -16.50
C LEU A 137 -14.90 -1.92 -16.41
N LYS A 138 -15.13 -2.75 -17.44
CA LYS A 138 -16.05 -3.88 -17.37
C LYS A 138 -15.31 -5.16 -17.71
N VAL A 139 -15.52 -6.19 -16.91
CA VAL A 139 -14.97 -7.53 -17.14
C VAL A 139 -16.14 -8.50 -17.18
N ALA A 140 -16.18 -9.34 -18.21
CA ALA A 140 -17.05 -10.48 -18.30
C ALA A 140 -16.19 -11.74 -18.32
N ASP A 141 -16.38 -12.61 -17.33
CA ASP A 141 -15.76 -13.92 -17.27
C ASP A 141 -16.83 -14.94 -16.86
N SER A 142 -17.50 -15.50 -17.86
CA SER A 142 -18.52 -16.53 -17.68
C SER A 142 -18.50 -17.50 -18.87
N PRO A 143 -19.12 -18.69 -18.75
CA PRO A 143 -19.21 -19.63 -19.87
C PRO A 143 -19.88 -19.06 -21.13
N LEU A 144 -20.69 -18.00 -21.01
CA LEU A 144 -21.48 -17.41 -22.09
C LEU A 144 -20.96 -16.04 -22.56
N ALA A 145 -20.04 -15.43 -21.83
CA ALA A 145 -19.49 -14.12 -22.16
C ALA A 145 -18.08 -13.98 -21.58
N GLN A 146 -17.16 -13.60 -22.46
CA GLN A 146 -15.75 -13.33 -22.15
C GLN A 146 -15.40 -11.98 -22.75
N GLY A 147 -14.83 -11.07 -21.97
CA GLY A 147 -14.42 -9.78 -22.50
C GLY A 147 -13.96 -8.78 -21.45
N VAL A 148 -13.16 -7.80 -21.89
CA VAL A 148 -12.73 -6.65 -21.10
C VAL A 148 -13.01 -5.39 -21.91
N GLU A 149 -13.70 -4.43 -21.30
CA GLU A 149 -13.95 -3.11 -21.86
C GLU A 149 -13.30 -2.07 -20.94
N LEU A 150 -12.35 -1.30 -21.50
CA LEU A 150 -11.68 -0.20 -20.81
C LEU A 150 -12.13 1.12 -21.44
N VAL A 151 -12.63 2.03 -20.61
CA VAL A 151 -12.92 3.40 -21.02
C VAL A 151 -11.90 4.32 -20.34
N PRO A 152 -10.86 4.78 -21.04
CA PRO A 152 -9.87 5.68 -20.47
C PRO A 152 -10.49 7.02 -20.04
N LEU A 153 -9.89 7.68 -19.06
CA LEU A 153 -10.31 9.01 -18.62
C LEU A 153 -10.20 10.01 -19.79
N GLU A 154 -9.10 9.92 -20.50
CA GLU A 154 -8.75 10.67 -21.71
C GLU A 154 -8.94 9.80 -22.96
N GLY A 155 -8.88 10.37 -24.16
CA GLY A 155 -9.17 9.65 -25.41
C GLY A 155 -10.66 9.62 -25.78
N VAL A 156 -11.42 10.60 -25.28
CA VAL A 156 -12.82 10.87 -25.66
C VAL A 156 -12.88 12.07 -26.63
N PRO A 157 -13.94 12.21 -27.45
CA PRO A 157 -14.13 13.39 -28.30
C PRO A 157 -14.13 14.69 -27.50
N GLY A 158 -13.34 15.66 -27.95
CA GLY A 158 -13.22 17.01 -27.38
C GLY A 158 -14.22 18.01 -27.98
N PRO A 159 -14.06 19.31 -27.70
CA PRO A 159 -14.97 20.37 -28.17
C PRO A 159 -15.12 20.47 -29.70
N ALA A 160 -14.12 19.96 -30.43
CA ALA A 160 -14.09 19.92 -31.89
C ALA A 160 -14.45 18.51 -32.45
N GLU A 161 -15.04 17.63 -31.64
CA GLU A 161 -15.29 16.22 -31.96
C GLU A 161 -14.04 15.36 -32.21
N GLU A 162 -12.83 15.94 -32.08
CA GLU A 162 -11.56 15.22 -32.19
C GLU A 162 -11.21 14.46 -30.90
N ILE A 163 -10.56 13.30 -31.02
CA ILE A 163 -10.06 12.55 -29.87
C ILE A 163 -8.90 13.30 -29.21
N LEU A 164 -9.03 13.62 -27.93
CA LEU A 164 -7.99 14.30 -27.14
C LEU A 164 -7.56 13.47 -25.92
N PRO A 165 -6.25 13.37 -25.64
CA PRO A 165 -5.13 13.78 -26.49
C PRO A 165 -5.04 12.87 -27.74
N ARG A 166 -4.36 13.35 -28.79
CA ARG A 166 -4.08 12.52 -29.96
C ARG A 166 -3.13 11.37 -29.59
N PRO A 167 -3.20 10.21 -30.26
CA PRO A 167 -2.29 9.10 -29.99
C PRO A 167 -0.82 9.54 -29.98
N HIS A 168 -0.07 9.13 -28.96
CA HIS A 168 1.35 9.45 -28.77
C HIS A 168 1.70 10.94 -28.57
N THR A 169 0.71 11.81 -28.30
CA THR A 169 0.95 13.24 -28.04
C THR A 169 0.78 13.66 -26.58
N ALA A 170 0.33 12.73 -25.73
CA ALA A 170 -0.09 13.02 -24.36
C ALA A 170 1.07 13.36 -23.40
N TYR A 171 2.32 13.03 -23.75
CA TYR A 171 3.46 13.22 -22.87
C TYR A 171 3.72 14.72 -22.65
N HIS A 172 3.50 15.19 -21.41
CA HIS A 172 3.48 16.60 -21.03
C HIS A 172 2.43 17.47 -21.74
N ALA A 173 1.34 16.86 -22.24
CA ALA A 173 0.20 17.63 -22.72
C ALA A 173 -0.41 18.47 -21.57
N GLY A 174 -0.98 19.62 -21.92
CA GLY A 174 -1.55 20.56 -20.95
C GLY A 174 -2.88 21.13 -21.40
N GLY A 175 -3.50 21.93 -20.54
CA GLY A 175 -4.79 22.55 -20.84
C GLY A 175 -5.92 21.51 -20.93
N VAL A 176 -6.70 21.54 -22.01
CA VAL A 176 -7.89 20.69 -22.18
C VAL A 176 -7.56 19.23 -22.52
N GLU A 177 -6.35 18.97 -22.97
CA GLU A 177 -5.88 17.62 -23.32
C GLU A 177 -5.52 16.80 -22.08
N ASP A 178 -5.19 17.47 -20.97
CA ASP A 178 -4.80 16.86 -19.70
C ASP A 178 -5.97 16.86 -18.71
N GLN A 179 -6.85 15.87 -18.85
CA GLN A 179 -8.01 15.69 -17.97
C GLN A 179 -7.62 15.07 -16.63
N GLY A 180 -6.49 14.35 -16.59
CA GLY A 180 -5.93 13.74 -15.39
C GLY A 180 -5.26 14.72 -14.41
N ARG A 181 -5.02 15.97 -14.80
CA ARG A 181 -4.24 16.97 -14.02
C ARG A 181 -4.61 17.03 -12.54
N ARG A 182 -5.89 17.23 -12.25
CA ARG A 182 -6.39 17.38 -10.86
C ARG A 182 -6.23 16.11 -10.05
N VAL A 183 -6.35 14.94 -10.68
CA VAL A 183 -6.13 13.66 -10.00
C VAL A 183 -4.65 13.54 -9.64
N ARG A 184 -3.74 13.87 -10.57
CA ARG A 184 -2.28 13.83 -10.30
C ARG A 184 -1.87 14.83 -9.23
N GLU A 185 -2.39 16.06 -9.26
CA GLU A 185 -2.17 17.06 -8.21
C GLU A 185 -2.57 16.52 -6.84
N ARG A 186 -3.77 15.94 -6.73
CA ARG A 186 -4.25 15.36 -5.47
C ARG A 186 -3.47 14.12 -5.02
N VAL A 187 -2.97 13.30 -5.96
CA VAL A 187 -2.06 12.20 -5.63
C VAL A 187 -0.76 12.74 -5.04
N CYS A 188 -0.17 13.78 -5.62
CA CYS A 188 1.03 14.43 -5.06
C CYS A 188 0.77 15.03 -3.68
N GLU A 189 -0.36 15.71 -3.48
CA GLU A 189 -0.75 16.24 -2.16
C GLU A 189 -0.92 15.14 -1.12
N ALA A 190 -1.59 14.04 -1.49
CA ALA A 190 -1.80 12.90 -0.61
C ALA A 190 -0.47 12.23 -0.22
N LEU A 191 0.38 11.91 -1.21
CA LEU A 191 1.67 11.29 -0.97
C LEU A 191 2.58 12.21 -0.13
N GLY A 192 2.63 13.51 -0.44
CA GLY A 192 3.41 14.47 0.34
C GLY A 192 2.91 14.65 1.78
N SER A 193 1.66 14.29 2.08
CA SER A 193 1.11 14.32 3.44
C SER A 193 1.47 13.09 4.29
N TRP A 194 1.98 12.03 3.68
CA TRP A 194 2.33 10.77 4.35
C TRP A 194 3.78 10.75 4.88
N GLY A 195 4.59 11.74 4.50
CA GLY A 195 6.03 11.81 4.82
C GLY A 195 6.89 11.35 3.65
#